data_AF-A0A942HLC2-F1
#
_entry.id   AF-A0A942HLC2-F1
#
_cell.length_a   1.000
_cell.length_b   1.000
_cell.length_c   1.000
_cell.angle_alpha   90.00
_cell.angle_beta   90.00
_cell.angle_gamma   90.00
#
_symmetry.space_group_name_H-M   'P 1'
#
loop_
_entity.id
_entity.type
_entity.pdbx_description
1 polymer ?
#
loop_
_entity_poly.entity_id
_entity_poly.type
_entity_poly.pdbx_seq_one_letter_code
_entity_poly.pdbx_strand_id
1 'polypeptide(L)'
;MLAAIKRPGWYRAFLGALVGAAFGVGLVVVLRAISGLPIWQTEQTGYPHVVVPLVTGPLGFLMGLGCFDYWIRWAVGAPTIPEDHSQHGARSWKDYFRFNTDHKVIGIQYICTTFFFFFLSGLMAMLIRAELAQPGTQIVDAATYNSLFSTHA
;
A
#
# COMPACT_ATOMS: atom_id res chain seq x y z
N MET A 1 23.53 0.48 7.88
CA MET A 1 22.28 1.25 7.74
C MET A 1 22.21 2.03 6.42
N LEU A 2 23.18 2.89 6.09
CA LEU A 2 23.19 3.70 4.87
C LEU A 2 23.06 2.91 3.54
N ALA A 3 23.68 1.73 3.45
CA ALA A 3 23.59 0.88 2.27
C ALA A 3 22.16 0.31 2.03
N ALA A 4 21.36 0.16 3.08
CA ALA A 4 19.99 -0.35 2.99
C ALA A 4 18.99 0.69 2.49
N ILE A 5 19.32 1.98 2.60
CA ILE A 5 18.50 3.10 2.09
C ILE A 5 18.79 3.34 0.60
N LYS A 6 20.05 3.15 0.16
CA LYS A 6 20.45 3.35 -1.24
C LYS A 6 19.91 2.30 -2.20
N ARG A 7 19.55 1.11 -1.71
CA ARG A 7 19.00 0.02 -2.53
C ARG A 7 17.48 -0.02 -2.41
N PRO A 8 16.74 -0.30 -3.50
CA PRO A 8 15.31 -0.55 -3.42
C PRO A 8 15.02 -1.73 -2.49
N GLY A 9 13.99 -1.60 -1.66
CA GLY A 9 13.60 -2.61 -0.68
C GLY A 9 12.80 -2.04 0.49
N TRP A 10 12.42 -2.89 1.43
CA TRP A 10 11.49 -2.55 2.52
C TRP A 10 11.88 -1.34 3.37
N TYR A 11 13.16 -1.16 3.67
CA TYR A 11 13.60 -0.01 4.47
C TYR A 11 13.39 1.31 3.73
N ARG A 12 13.74 1.34 2.44
CA ARG A 12 13.51 2.52 1.58
C ARG A 12 12.02 2.72 1.32
N ALA A 13 11.24 1.65 1.19
CA ALA A 13 9.78 1.69 1.07
C ALA A 13 9.11 2.29 2.31
N PHE A 14 9.49 1.85 3.51
CA PHE A 14 8.96 2.38 4.76
C PHE A 14 9.30 3.87 4.93
N LEU A 15 10.56 4.24 4.70
CA LEU A 15 10.97 5.65 4.74
C LEU A 15 10.25 6.47 3.67
N GLY A 16 10.12 5.95 2.45
CA GLY A 16 9.38 6.58 1.36
C GLY A 16 7.91 6.80 1.72
N ALA A 17 7.29 5.84 2.41
CA ALA A 17 5.91 5.97 2.91
C ALA A 17 5.77 7.10 3.92
N LEU A 18 6.70 7.18 4.89
CA LEU A 18 6.70 8.25 5.89
C LEU A 18 6.92 9.62 5.26
N VAL A 19 7.87 9.73 4.32
CA VAL A 19 8.14 10.98 3.59
C VAL A 19 6.95 11.37 2.74
N GLY A 20 6.34 10.42 2.02
CA GLY A 20 5.14 10.65 1.21
C GLY A 20 3.95 11.09 2.05
N ALA A 21 3.72 10.46 3.21
CA ALA A 21 2.66 10.84 4.14
C ALA A 21 2.92 12.23 4.73
N ALA A 22 4.14 12.52 5.17
CA ALA A 22 4.52 13.84 5.70
C ALA A 22 4.37 14.94 4.64
N PHE A 23 4.74 14.66 3.40
CA PHE A 23 4.49 15.56 2.26
C PHE A 23 2.99 15.81 2.07
N GLY A 24 2.15 14.77 2.14
CA GLY A 24 0.70 14.90 2.05
C GLY A 24 0.10 15.78 3.14
N VAL A 25 0.56 15.62 4.39
CA VAL A 25 0.15 16.49 5.51
C VAL A 25 0.59 17.92 5.24
N GLY A 26 1.85 18.12 4.88
CA GLY A 26 2.40 19.44 4.59
C GLY A 26 1.65 20.16 3.46
N LEU A 27 1.33 19.44 2.39
CA LEU A 27 0.54 19.96 1.27
C LEU A 27 -0.84 20.46 1.73
N VAL A 28 -1.55 19.68 2.54
CA VAL A 28 -2.85 20.06 3.08
C VAL A 28 -2.74 21.30 3.98
N VAL A 29 -1.73 21.34 4.84
CA VAL A 29 -1.49 22.49 5.73
C VAL A 29 -1.26 23.76 4.92
N VAL A 30 -0.40 23.71 3.91
CA VAL A 30 -0.07 24.86 3.05
C VAL A 30 -1.29 25.33 2.27
N LEU A 31 -1.99 24.41 1.59
CA LEU A 31 -3.17 24.77 0.80
C LEU A 31 -4.28 25.37 1.66
N ARG A 32 -4.47 24.86 2.89
CA ARG A 32 -5.45 25.42 3.83
C ARG A 32 -5.06 26.78 4.35
N ALA A 33 -3.78 26.98 4.67
CA ALA A 33 -3.27 28.28 5.11
C ALA A 33 -3.47 29.35 4.04
N ILE A 34 -3.19 29.04 2.78
CA ILE A 34 -3.39 29.97 1.64
C ILE A 34 -4.88 30.23 1.40
N SER A 35 -5.74 29.25 1.63
CA SER A 35 -7.20 29.37 1.44
C SER A 35 -7.94 30.03 2.61
N GLY A 36 -7.22 30.44 3.67
CA GLY A 36 -7.84 31.01 4.88
C GLY A 36 -8.70 30.02 5.68
N LEU A 37 -8.53 28.72 5.46
CA LEU A 37 -9.29 27.68 6.15
C LEU A 37 -8.57 27.21 7.42
N PRO A 38 -9.31 26.82 8.47
CA PRO A 38 -8.71 26.21 9.66
C PRO A 38 -7.89 24.96 9.32
N ILE A 39 -6.66 24.90 9.84
CA ILE A 39 -5.67 23.87 9.47
C ILE A 39 -6.17 22.46 9.83
N TRP A 40 -6.76 22.29 11.02
CA TRP A 40 -7.09 20.98 11.59
C TRP A 40 -8.59 20.62 11.57
N GLN A 41 -9.44 21.40 10.91
CA GLN A 41 -10.89 21.14 10.91
C GLN A 41 -11.28 19.99 9.97
N THR A 42 -12.12 19.09 10.47
CA THR A 42 -12.27 17.72 9.95
C THR A 42 -13.67 17.34 9.48
N GLU A 43 -14.70 17.72 10.24
CA GLU A 43 -16.05 17.15 10.05
C GLU A 43 -16.76 17.65 8.79
N GLN A 44 -16.64 18.94 8.45
CA GLN A 44 -17.33 19.51 7.28
C GLN A 44 -16.59 19.29 5.95
N THR A 45 -15.31 18.94 6.01
CA THR A 45 -14.42 18.90 4.83
C THR A 45 -13.90 17.49 4.50
N GLY A 46 -14.31 16.46 5.24
CA GLY A 46 -13.92 15.08 4.98
C GLY A 46 -12.48 14.73 5.37
N TYR A 47 -11.96 15.29 6.46
CA TYR A 47 -10.64 14.91 7.04
C TYR A 47 -9.45 14.90 6.04
N PRO A 48 -9.17 15.98 5.29
CA PRO A 48 -8.15 15.93 4.22
C PRO A 48 -6.73 15.69 4.74
N HIS A 49 -6.42 16.05 5.98
CA HIS A 49 -5.13 15.73 6.60
C HIS A 49 -4.94 14.23 6.88
N VAL A 50 -6.00 13.43 6.78
CA VAL A 50 -5.94 11.95 6.80
C VAL A 50 -5.99 11.41 5.38
N VAL A 51 -6.94 11.90 4.57
CA VAL A 51 -7.18 11.39 3.22
C VAL A 51 -5.99 11.62 2.29
N VAL A 52 -5.38 12.80 2.30
CA VAL A 52 -4.26 13.10 1.39
C VAL A 52 -3.02 12.25 1.73
N PRO A 53 -2.57 12.13 3.00
CA PRO A 53 -1.51 11.21 3.37
C PRO A 53 -1.80 9.73 3.08
N LEU A 54 -3.07 9.31 3.17
CA LEU A 54 -3.48 7.96 2.77
C LEU A 54 -3.29 7.69 1.28
N VAL A 55 -3.19 8.73 0.44
CA VAL A 55 -2.87 8.60 -0.99
C VAL A 55 -1.38 8.78 -1.24
N THR A 56 -0.75 9.83 -0.67
CA THR A 56 0.66 10.15 -0.94
C THR A 56 1.62 9.19 -0.24
N GLY A 57 1.24 8.62 0.90
CA GLY A 57 2.01 7.60 1.62
C GLY A 57 2.24 6.34 0.78
N PRO A 58 1.19 5.67 0.26
CA PRO A 58 1.34 4.53 -0.65
C PRO A 58 2.15 4.84 -1.91
N LEU A 59 2.00 6.03 -2.50
CA LEU A 59 2.83 6.42 -3.64
C LEU A 59 4.32 6.53 -3.25
N GLY A 60 4.61 7.14 -2.10
CA GLY A 60 5.95 7.19 -1.53
C GLY A 60 6.52 5.80 -1.21
N PHE A 61 5.68 4.87 -0.76
CA PHE A 61 6.04 3.47 -0.55
C PHE A 61 6.45 2.78 -1.86
N LEU A 62 5.66 2.92 -2.93
CA LEU A 62 5.95 2.36 -4.25
C LEU A 62 7.23 2.95 -4.86
N MET A 63 7.43 4.27 -4.71
CA MET A 63 8.70 4.92 -5.04
C MET A 63 9.86 4.33 -4.22
N GLY A 64 9.68 4.13 -2.92
CA GLY A 64 10.68 3.53 -2.06
C GLY A 64 10.97 2.05 -2.39
N LEU A 65 10.01 1.30 -2.93
CA LEU A 65 10.22 -0.06 -3.46
C LEU A 65 11.02 -0.08 -4.77
N GLY A 66 11.08 1.03 -5.49
CA GLY A 66 11.84 1.14 -6.74
C GLY A 66 11.03 1.02 -8.02
N CYS A 67 9.69 1.06 -7.94
CA CYS A 67 8.82 1.03 -9.11
C CYS A 67 9.12 2.15 -10.13
N PHE A 68 9.65 3.28 -9.64
CA PHE A 68 9.98 4.45 -10.46
C PHE A 68 11.48 4.64 -10.71
N ASP A 69 12.35 3.77 -10.20
CA ASP A 69 13.81 3.96 -10.27
C ASP A 69 14.33 3.99 -11.71
N TYR A 70 13.79 3.12 -12.56
CA TYR A 70 14.13 3.08 -13.98
C TYR A 70 13.77 4.40 -14.67
N TRP A 71 12.52 4.84 -14.52
CA TRP A 71 11.99 6.06 -15.13
C TRP A 71 12.74 7.31 -14.67
N ILE A 72 13.02 7.41 -13.37
CA ILE A 72 13.77 8.54 -12.80
C ILE A 72 15.21 8.55 -13.33
N ARG A 73 15.89 7.39 -13.34
CA ARG A 73 17.26 7.28 -13.88
C ARG A 73 17.33 7.67 -15.35
N TRP A 74 16.39 7.19 -16.14
CA TRP A 74 16.27 7.55 -17.56
C TRP A 74 16.05 9.06 -17.73
N ALA A 75 15.14 9.67 -16.97
CA ALA A 75 14.83 11.09 -17.05
C ALA A 75 16.03 11.99 -16.70
N VAL A 76 16.90 11.57 -15.78
CA VAL A 76 18.11 12.33 -15.41
C VAL A 76 19.34 11.94 -16.24
N GLY A 77 19.20 11.07 -17.24
CA GLY A 77 20.32 10.60 -18.07
C GLY A 77 21.34 9.73 -17.32
N ALA A 78 20.95 9.13 -16.19
CA ALA A 78 21.81 8.23 -15.44
C ALA A 78 21.92 6.86 -16.14
N PRO A 79 23.05 6.15 -16.00
CA PRO A 79 23.21 4.82 -16.57
C PRO A 79 22.18 3.85 -16.00
N THR A 80 21.65 3.00 -16.88
CA THR A 80 20.78 1.88 -16.50
C THR A 80 21.57 0.89 -15.64
N ILE A 81 20.88 0.26 -14.68
CA ILE A 81 21.47 -0.82 -13.90
C ILE A 81 21.38 -2.08 -14.78
N PRO A 82 22.48 -2.81 -15.02
CA PRO A 82 22.41 -4.06 -15.75
C PRO A 82 21.44 -5.02 -15.06
N GLU A 83 20.40 -5.44 -15.78
CA GLU A 83 19.44 -6.41 -15.29
C GLU A 83 20.00 -7.82 -15.53
N ASP A 84 20.09 -8.63 -14.48
CA ASP A 84 20.54 -10.03 -14.57
C ASP A 84 19.39 -10.90 -15.12
N HIS A 85 19.08 -10.74 -16.41
CA HIS A 85 18.06 -11.54 -17.10
C HIS A 85 18.48 -13.00 -17.32
N SER A 86 19.70 -13.37 -16.93
CA SER A 86 20.28 -14.71 -17.15
C SER A 86 20.08 -15.68 -15.98
N GLN A 87 19.58 -15.19 -14.85
CA GLN A 87 19.38 -16.00 -13.64
C GLN A 87 17.89 -16.20 -13.39
N HIS A 88 17.39 -17.35 -13.83
CA HIS A 88 16.01 -17.77 -13.58
C HIS A 88 15.84 -18.31 -12.15
N GLY A 89 14.93 -17.71 -11.37
CA GLY A 89 14.43 -18.22 -10.10
C GLY A 89 14.92 -17.49 -8.85
N ALA A 90 14.19 -17.67 -7.74
CA ALA A 90 14.57 -17.15 -6.43
C ALA A 90 15.81 -17.90 -5.89
N ARG A 91 16.83 -17.17 -5.44
CA ARG A 91 18.02 -17.74 -4.79
C ARG A 91 17.80 -17.93 -3.29
N SER A 92 16.88 -17.17 -2.71
CA SER A 92 16.50 -17.22 -1.30
C SER A 92 15.01 -17.02 -1.12
N TRP A 93 14.42 -17.57 -0.06
CA TRP A 93 13.04 -17.31 0.32
C TRP A 93 12.75 -15.81 0.52
N LYS A 94 13.77 -15.04 0.90
CA LYS A 94 13.68 -13.57 1.06
C LYS A 94 13.37 -12.85 -0.25
N ASP A 95 13.62 -13.47 -1.39
CA ASP A 95 13.39 -12.87 -2.71
C ASP A 95 11.89 -12.77 -3.02
N TYR A 96 11.08 -13.69 -2.49
CA TYR A 96 9.62 -13.63 -2.60
C TYR A 96 9.00 -12.46 -1.82
N PHE A 97 9.72 -11.94 -0.82
CA PHE A 97 9.25 -10.77 -0.09
C PHE A 97 9.78 -9.48 -0.68
N ARG A 98 10.56 -9.46 -1.77
CA ARG A 98 11.13 -8.23 -2.34
C ARG A 98 10.58 -7.97 -3.73
N PHE A 99 10.72 -6.72 -4.19
CA PHE A 99 10.52 -6.40 -5.60
C PHE A 99 11.50 -7.23 -6.44
N ASN A 100 10.99 -7.89 -7.46
CA ASN A 100 11.75 -8.76 -8.35
C ASN A 100 11.28 -8.51 -9.80
N THR A 101 12.17 -8.69 -10.76
CA THR A 101 11.88 -8.58 -12.20
C THR A 101 11.70 -9.95 -12.87
N ASP A 102 11.99 -11.06 -12.16
CA ASP A 102 11.76 -12.42 -12.65
C ASP A 102 10.27 -12.81 -12.59
N HIS A 103 9.68 -13.04 -13.76
CA HIS A 103 8.27 -13.40 -13.92
C HIS A 103 7.86 -14.70 -13.20
N LYS A 104 8.77 -15.66 -12.98
CA LYS A 104 8.47 -16.87 -12.18
C LYS A 104 8.32 -16.55 -10.70
N VAL A 105 9.21 -15.70 -10.17
CA VAL A 105 9.14 -15.24 -8.78
C VAL A 105 7.87 -14.42 -8.57
N ILE A 106 7.60 -13.49 -9.49
CA ILE A 106 6.38 -12.69 -9.49
C ILE A 106 5.14 -13.60 -9.55
N GLY A 107 5.12 -14.62 -10.41
CA GLY A 107 4.01 -15.58 -10.49
C GLY A 107 3.70 -16.24 -9.14
N ILE A 108 4.73 -16.66 -8.39
CA ILE A 108 4.56 -17.25 -7.04
C ILE A 108 4.04 -16.21 -6.04
N GLN A 109 4.58 -14.98 -6.07
CA GLN A 109 4.11 -13.88 -5.20
C GLN A 109 2.61 -13.62 -5.40
N TYR A 110 2.14 -13.62 -6.66
CA TYR A 110 0.73 -13.44 -6.99
C TYR A 110 -0.13 -14.59 -6.46
N ILE A 111 0.29 -15.84 -6.66
CA ILE A 111 -0.46 -17.01 -6.16
C ILE A 111 -0.60 -16.93 -4.64
N CYS A 112 0.50 -16.72 -3.91
CA CYS A 112 0.46 -16.62 -2.45
C CYS A 112 -0.45 -15.48 -1.97
N THR A 113 -0.36 -14.30 -2.61
CA THR A 113 -1.19 -13.13 -2.25
C THR A 113 -2.66 -13.39 -2.52
N THR A 114 -3.00 -13.95 -3.68
CA THR A 114 -4.38 -14.30 -4.04
C THR A 114 -4.98 -15.31 -3.07
N PHE A 115 -4.26 -16.37 -2.72
CA PHE A 115 -4.74 -17.35 -1.72
C PHE A 115 -4.96 -16.71 -0.34
N PHE A 116 -4.05 -15.83 0.09
CA PHE A 116 -4.22 -15.11 1.36
C PHE A 116 -5.51 -14.29 1.37
N PHE A 117 -5.76 -13.47 0.35
CA PHE A 117 -6.99 -12.66 0.27
C PHE A 117 -8.23 -13.50 0.02
N PHE A 118 -8.11 -14.63 -0.68
CA PHE A 118 -9.19 -15.60 -0.84
C PHE A 118 -9.65 -16.15 0.52
N PHE A 119 -8.73 -16.56 1.39
CA PHE A 119 -9.08 -17.00 2.74
C PHE A 119 -9.62 -15.88 3.62
N LEU A 120 -9.05 -14.67 3.52
CA LEU A 120 -9.53 -13.51 4.29
C LEU A 120 -10.97 -13.14 3.88
N SER A 121 -11.25 -13.05 2.59
CA SER A 121 -12.60 -12.80 2.07
C SER A 121 -13.54 -13.96 2.37
N GLY A 122 -13.08 -15.20 2.30
CA GLY A 122 -13.83 -16.39 2.72
C GLY A 122 -14.22 -16.36 4.21
N LEU A 123 -13.34 -15.88 5.09
CA LEU A 123 -13.63 -15.71 6.51
C LEU A 123 -14.70 -14.63 6.73
N MET A 124 -14.63 -13.51 6.01
CA MET A 124 -15.68 -12.49 6.05
C MET A 124 -17.03 -13.02 5.58
N ALA A 125 -17.06 -13.84 4.52
CA ALA A 125 -18.28 -14.51 4.07
C ALA A 125 -18.88 -15.42 5.15
N MET A 126 -18.03 -16.12 5.93
CA MET A 126 -18.48 -16.94 7.05
C MET A 126 -19.05 -16.09 8.18
N LEU A 127 -18.49 -14.91 8.47
CA LEU A 127 -19.05 -13.98 9.46
C LEU A 127 -20.43 -13.46 9.04
N ILE A 128 -20.60 -13.10 7.76
CA ILE A 128 -21.90 -12.70 7.20
C ILE A 128 -22.91 -13.83 7.38
N ARG A 129 -22.55 -15.08 7.03
CA ARG A 129 -23.44 -16.23 7.22
C ARG A 129 -23.77 -16.50 8.69
N ALA A 130 -22.81 -16.29 9.58
CA ALA A 130 -23.02 -16.48 11.01
C ALA A 130 -24.00 -15.43 11.58
N GLU A 131 -23.95 -14.18 11.10
CA GLU A 131 -24.93 -13.15 11.46
C GLU A 131 -26.35 -13.50 10.96
N LEU A 132 -26.47 -14.06 9.75
CA LEU A 132 -27.77 -14.45 9.18
C LEU A 132 -28.31 -15.79 9.70
N ALA A 133 -27.61 -16.49 10.59
CA ALA A 133 -28.02 -17.81 11.05
C ALA A 133 -29.32 -17.77 11.87
N GLN A 134 -29.61 -16.65 12.55
CA GLN A 134 -30.85 -16.42 13.27
C GLN A 134 -31.34 -14.98 13.07
N PRO A 135 -32.66 -14.72 13.11
CA PRO A 135 -33.17 -13.36 13.03
C PRO A 135 -32.71 -12.48 14.20
N GLY A 136 -32.39 -11.22 13.92
CA GLY A 136 -31.91 -10.25 14.92
C GLY A 136 -30.38 -10.20 14.98
N THR A 137 -29.84 -9.23 15.72
CA THR A 137 -28.39 -9.01 15.83
C THR A 137 -27.73 -10.08 16.70
N GLN A 138 -26.72 -10.78 16.16
CA GLN A 138 -26.04 -11.89 16.85
C GLN A 138 -24.58 -11.58 17.19
N ILE A 139 -23.79 -11.16 16.21
CA ILE A 139 -22.33 -11.07 16.27
C ILE A 139 -21.87 -9.63 16.01
N VAL A 140 -22.47 -8.97 15.02
CA VAL A 140 -22.07 -7.62 14.58
C VAL A 140 -23.26 -6.69 14.47
N ASP A 141 -23.07 -5.42 14.84
CA ASP A 141 -24.11 -4.41 14.67
C ASP A 141 -24.34 -4.07 13.18
N ALA A 142 -25.45 -3.40 12.88
CA ALA A 142 -25.85 -3.11 11.50
C ALA A 142 -24.80 -2.29 10.70
N ALA A 143 -24.07 -1.37 11.35
CA ALA A 143 -23.05 -0.57 10.66
C ALA A 143 -21.82 -1.42 10.32
N THR A 144 -21.38 -2.29 11.23
CA THR A 144 -20.30 -3.23 10.98
C THR A 144 -20.70 -4.27 9.93
N TYR A 145 -21.93 -4.77 9.97
CA TYR A 145 -22.46 -5.69 8.95
C TYR A 145 -22.38 -5.08 7.54
N ASN A 146 -22.85 -3.85 7.38
CA ASN A 146 -22.77 -3.14 6.09
C ASN A 146 -21.33 -2.99 5.62
N SER A 147 -20.41 -2.65 6.53
CA SER A 147 -18.98 -2.51 6.22
C SER A 147 -18.34 -3.85 5.83
N LEU A 148 -18.69 -4.94 6.53
CA LEU A 148 -18.22 -6.29 6.20
C LEU A 148 -18.72 -6.74 4.83
N PHE A 149 -19.99 -6.52 4.52
CA PHE A 149 -20.57 -6.85 3.22
C PHE A 149 -19.89 -6.07 2.09
N SER A 150 -19.74 -4.75 2.25
CA SER A 150 -19.09 -3.89 1.26
C SER A 150 -17.60 -4.18 1.09
N THR A 151 -16.90 -4.62 2.14
CA THR A 151 -15.47 -4.94 2.06
C THR A 151 -15.24 -6.36 1.51
N HIS A 152 -16.20 -7.27 1.69
CA HIS A 152 -16.14 -8.63 1.16
C HIS A 152 -16.38 -8.69 -0.35
N ALA A 153 -17.38 -7.94 -0.83
CA ALA A 153 -17.85 -7.92 -2.22
C ALA A 153 -16.82 -7.32 -3.20
#